data_AF-A0A5B8UY40-F1
#
_entry.id   AF-A0A5B8UY40-F1
#
_cell.length_a   1.000
_cell.length_b   1.000
_cell.length_c   1.000
_cell.angle_alpha   90.00
_cell.angle_beta   90.00
_cell.angle_gamma   90.00
#
_symmetry.space_group_name_H-M   'P 1'
#
loop_
_entity.id
_entity.type
_entity.pdbx_description
1 polymer ?
#
loop_
_entity_poly.entity_id
_entity_poly.type
_entity_poly.pdbx_seq_one_letter_code
_entity_poly.pdbx_strand_id
1 'polypeptide(L)'
;MKTSTLLSFTLVLFVACKKDKKIAPEIKSPVTTAIIAASTDTIPDKSGFKIKLYQDSTTYDETCIIFKRSSSPDYVFSEDAPHLDGFGHVSLANISQDGTDLSISCIPYVPGMNIGLDIHTKSSGLFFLKISGEYSMPVDKQIWLKDNYKKDSVDLRSETCSFEIDEADPNTFGKKRFVLIIK
;
A
#
# COMPACT_ATOMS: atom_id res chain seq x y z
N MET A 1 -38.24 -13.59 37.61
CA MET A 1 -39.28 -12.90 36.82
C MET A 1 -38.85 -12.93 35.37
N LYS A 2 -39.68 -13.52 34.49
CA LYS A 2 -39.45 -13.67 33.05
C LYS A 2 -40.16 -12.52 32.34
N THR A 3 -39.48 -11.80 31.46
CA THR A 3 -40.11 -10.88 30.50
C THR A 3 -39.61 -11.19 29.10
N SER A 4 -40.54 -11.75 28.33
CA SER A 4 -40.46 -12.11 26.92
C SER A 4 -40.72 -10.85 26.09
N THR A 5 -39.84 -10.53 25.13
CA THR A 5 -40.06 -9.42 24.19
C THR A 5 -40.38 -9.99 22.82
N LEU A 6 -41.53 -9.54 22.32
CA LEU A 6 -42.27 -10.02 21.16
C LEU A 6 -41.64 -9.52 19.84
N LEU A 7 -41.52 -10.43 18.89
CA LEU A 7 -41.10 -10.21 17.50
C LEU A 7 -42.28 -9.64 16.69
N SER A 8 -42.10 -8.54 15.96
CA SER A 8 -43.10 -8.00 15.04
C SER A 8 -42.57 -8.01 13.61
N PHE A 9 -43.14 -8.88 12.77
CA PHE A 9 -42.88 -8.98 11.33
C PHE A 9 -43.92 -8.16 10.59
N THR A 10 -43.51 -7.09 9.90
CA THR A 10 -44.40 -6.28 9.06
C THR A 10 -44.25 -6.70 7.60
N LEU A 11 -45.30 -7.34 7.08
CA LEU A 11 -45.46 -7.74 5.68
C LEU A 11 -45.90 -6.51 4.85
N VAL A 12 -45.09 -6.09 3.87
CA VAL A 12 -45.47 -5.02 2.92
C VAL A 12 -45.89 -5.67 1.60
N LEU A 13 -47.19 -5.55 1.28
CA LEU A 13 -47.75 -5.90 -0.02
C LEU A 13 -47.60 -4.72 -0.98
N PHE A 14 -46.75 -4.84 -2.00
CA PHE A 14 -46.76 -3.91 -3.12
C PHE A 14 -47.71 -4.40 -4.22
N VAL A 15 -48.69 -3.55 -4.51
CA VAL A 15 -49.69 -3.67 -5.57
C VAL A 15 -49.01 -3.55 -6.93
N ALA A 16 -49.24 -4.53 -7.80
CA ALA A 16 -48.80 -4.54 -9.18
C ALA A 16 -49.74 -3.70 -10.07
N CYS A 17 -49.19 -2.69 -10.75
CA CYS A 17 -49.89 -1.93 -11.79
C CYS A 17 -49.45 -2.45 -13.16
N LYS A 18 -50.33 -3.14 -13.88
CA LYS A 18 -50.12 -3.52 -15.29
C LYS A 18 -50.49 -2.35 -16.20
N LYS A 19 -49.57 -1.99 -17.10
CA LYS A 19 -49.84 -1.07 -18.22
C LYS A 19 -49.36 -1.75 -19.51
N ASP A 20 -50.31 -2.12 -20.35
CA ASP A 20 -50.06 -2.71 -21.66
C ASP A 20 -49.97 -1.64 -22.78
N LYS A 21 -49.20 -2.00 -23.82
CA LYS A 21 -49.03 -1.41 -25.17
C LYS A 21 -47.98 -0.28 -25.26
N LYS A 22 -47.11 -0.23 -26.29
CA LYS A 22 -47.19 -0.64 -27.70
C LYS A 22 -45.75 -0.86 -28.21
N ILE A 23 -45.49 -1.93 -28.98
CA ILE A 23 -44.19 -2.20 -29.60
C ILE A 23 -44.00 -1.22 -30.77
N ALA A 24 -42.97 -0.38 -30.67
CA ALA A 24 -42.41 0.41 -31.77
C ALA A 24 -41.16 -0.32 -32.30
N PRO A 25 -40.82 -0.21 -33.60
CA PRO A 25 -39.66 -0.88 -34.16
C PRO A 25 -38.36 -0.32 -33.56
N GLU A 26 -37.54 -1.24 -33.04
CA GLU A 26 -36.22 -0.96 -32.46
C GLU A 26 -35.26 -0.48 -33.55
N ILE A 27 -35.00 0.83 -33.56
CA ILE A 27 -33.87 1.40 -34.31
C ILE A 27 -32.62 1.09 -33.49
N LYS A 28 -31.80 0.14 -33.97
CA LYS A 28 -30.50 -0.17 -33.37
C LYS A 28 -29.62 1.08 -33.42
N SER A 29 -29.55 1.80 -32.30
CA SER A 29 -28.51 2.82 -32.11
C SER A 29 -27.14 2.13 -32.16
N PRO A 30 -26.15 2.74 -32.83
CA PRO A 30 -24.80 2.17 -32.86
C PRO A 30 -24.29 2.09 -31.42
N VAL A 31 -23.93 0.88 -31.00
CA VAL A 31 -23.16 0.65 -29.78
C VAL A 31 -21.82 1.32 -30.00
N THR A 32 -21.69 2.57 -29.56
CA THR A 32 -20.38 3.20 -29.41
C THR A 32 -19.70 2.49 -28.26
N THR A 33 -18.90 1.48 -28.58
CA THR A 33 -17.91 0.92 -27.67
C THR A 33 -17.03 2.08 -27.21
N ALA A 34 -17.30 2.58 -25.99
CA ALA A 34 -16.38 3.48 -25.33
C ALA A 34 -15.06 2.73 -25.18
N ILE A 35 -14.05 3.14 -25.94
CA ILE A 35 -12.69 2.72 -25.72
C ILE A 35 -12.33 3.32 -24.35
N ILE A 36 -12.37 2.51 -23.30
CA ILE A 36 -11.76 2.90 -22.03
C ILE A 36 -10.29 3.04 -22.35
N ALA A 37 -9.81 4.28 -22.51
CA ALA A 37 -8.40 4.54 -22.61
C ALA A 37 -7.76 3.88 -21.38
N ALA A 38 -6.94 2.86 -21.62
CA ALA A 38 -6.18 2.21 -20.56
C ALA A 38 -5.45 3.33 -19.81
N SER A 39 -5.68 3.41 -18.50
CA SER A 39 -4.93 4.28 -17.60
C SER A 39 -3.45 4.14 -17.95
N THR A 40 -2.88 5.16 -18.59
CA THR A 40 -1.44 5.17 -18.87
C THR A 40 -0.74 5.12 -17.54
N ASP A 41 0.05 4.06 -17.32
CA ASP A 41 0.99 4.01 -16.22
C ASP A 41 1.81 5.31 -16.24
N THR A 42 1.64 6.11 -15.18
CA THR A 42 2.23 7.44 -15.07
C THR A 42 3.69 7.40 -14.59
N ILE A 43 4.22 6.22 -14.26
CA ILE A 43 5.60 6.07 -13.78
C ILE A 43 6.44 5.36 -14.86
N PRO A 44 7.59 5.92 -15.28
CA PRO A 44 8.48 5.25 -16.22
C PRO A 44 9.01 3.93 -15.65
N ASP A 45 9.20 2.92 -16.51
CA ASP A 45 9.87 1.68 -16.10
C ASP A 45 11.27 1.97 -15.51
N LYS A 46 11.62 1.23 -14.46
CA LYS A 46 12.83 1.39 -13.64
C LYS A 46 12.88 2.66 -12.80
N SER A 47 11.79 3.43 -12.73
CA SER A 47 11.70 4.47 -11.72
C SER A 47 11.58 3.84 -10.34
N GLY A 48 12.01 4.53 -9.29
CA GLY A 48 11.97 3.95 -7.96
C GLY A 48 12.64 4.84 -6.91
N PHE A 49 12.72 4.32 -5.71
CA PHE A 49 13.33 5.03 -4.59
C PHE A 49 13.87 4.06 -3.55
N LYS A 50 14.75 4.59 -2.69
CA LYS A 50 15.27 3.92 -1.50
C LYS A 50 14.71 4.59 -0.26
N ILE A 51 14.35 3.77 0.70
CA ILE A 51 14.03 4.22 2.06
C ILE A 51 15.14 3.77 2.98
N LYS A 52 15.52 4.68 3.87
CA LYS A 52 16.49 4.44 4.93
C LYS A 52 15.81 4.52 6.28
N LEU A 53 15.96 3.45 7.06
CA LEU A 53 15.74 3.42 8.50
C LEU A 53 17.08 3.74 9.18
N TYR A 54 17.10 4.66 10.12
CA TYR A 54 18.32 4.97 10.87
C TYR A 54 18.05 5.42 12.29
N GLN A 55 18.99 5.11 13.19
CA GLN A 55 19.06 5.66 14.55
C GLN A 55 20.09 6.78 14.60
N ASP A 56 21.22 6.60 13.92
CA ASP A 56 22.34 7.53 13.81
C ASP A 56 23.04 7.39 12.44
N SER A 57 24.21 8.02 12.26
CA SER A 57 24.93 7.99 10.97
C SER A 57 25.58 6.65 10.63
N THR A 58 25.75 5.75 11.60
CA THR A 58 26.41 4.45 11.48
C THR A 58 25.44 3.28 11.65
N THR A 59 24.30 3.52 12.30
CA THR A 59 23.26 2.53 12.55
C THR A 59 22.08 2.78 11.62
N TYR A 60 22.10 2.12 10.46
CA TYR A 60 21.04 2.24 9.46
C TYR A 60 20.88 0.96 8.63
N ASP A 61 19.72 0.83 8.01
CA ASP A 61 19.43 -0.16 6.97
C ASP A 61 18.58 0.49 5.85
N GLU A 62 18.59 -0.09 4.66
CA GLU A 62 17.88 0.43 3.49
C GLU A 62 17.14 -0.67 2.71
N THR A 63 15.99 -0.30 2.17
CA THR A 63 15.26 -1.11 1.19
C THR A 63 14.96 -0.28 -0.06
N CYS A 64 14.83 -0.93 -1.21
CA CYS A 64 14.62 -0.30 -2.51
C CYS A 64 13.34 -0.82 -3.18
N ILE A 65 12.56 0.09 -3.75
CA ILE A 65 11.38 -0.22 -4.56
C ILE A 65 11.62 0.31 -5.96
N ILE A 66 11.48 -0.56 -6.95
CA ILE A 66 11.63 -0.27 -8.37
C ILE A 66 10.31 -0.59 -9.07
N PHE A 67 9.82 0.34 -9.87
CA PHE A 67 8.61 0.19 -10.64
C PHE A 67 8.92 -0.34 -12.03
N LYS A 68 8.26 -1.42 -12.43
CA LYS A 68 8.35 -2.00 -13.77
C LYS A 68 7.01 -2.64 -14.12
N ARG A 69 6.43 -2.22 -15.23
CA ARG A 69 5.07 -2.66 -15.64
C ARG A 69 4.89 -4.15 -15.79
N SER A 70 5.92 -4.85 -16.24
CA SER A 70 5.87 -6.29 -16.50
C SER A 70 6.21 -7.13 -15.28
N SER A 71 6.46 -6.52 -14.13
CA SER A 71 6.83 -7.24 -12.91
C SER A 71 5.62 -7.77 -12.16
N SER A 72 5.88 -8.72 -11.27
CA SER A 72 4.90 -9.31 -10.37
C SER A 72 4.76 -8.46 -9.10
N PRO A 73 3.55 -8.38 -8.50
CA PRO A 73 3.41 -7.85 -7.13
C PRO A 73 3.83 -8.88 -6.04
N ASP A 74 3.86 -10.16 -6.39
CA ASP A 74 4.37 -11.27 -5.56
C ASP A 74 5.88 -11.45 -5.79
N TYR A 75 6.58 -12.13 -4.87
CA TYR A 75 8.01 -12.36 -4.96
C TYR A 75 8.41 -13.19 -6.18
N VAL A 76 9.41 -12.71 -6.92
CA VAL A 76 10.03 -13.40 -8.05
C VAL A 76 11.55 -13.38 -7.91
N PHE A 77 12.15 -14.56 -7.72
CA PHE A 77 13.61 -14.73 -7.54
C PHE A 77 14.46 -14.05 -8.62
N SER A 78 13.99 -13.97 -9.87
CA SER A 78 14.73 -13.34 -10.96
C SER A 78 14.56 -11.82 -11.07
N GLU A 79 13.65 -11.22 -10.28
CA GLU A 79 13.36 -9.78 -10.31
C GLU A 79 13.68 -9.09 -8.98
N ASP A 80 13.52 -9.81 -7.87
CA ASP A 80 13.63 -9.29 -6.51
C ASP A 80 14.88 -9.79 -5.77
N ALA A 81 15.26 -9.05 -4.72
CA ALA A 81 16.27 -9.49 -3.77
C ALA A 81 15.63 -9.76 -2.40
N PRO A 82 15.62 -11.02 -1.90
CA PRO A 82 15.09 -11.33 -0.58
C PRO A 82 15.89 -10.58 0.50
N HIS A 83 15.20 -10.14 1.54
CA HIS A 83 15.86 -9.61 2.72
C HIS A 83 16.60 -10.74 3.43
N LEU A 84 17.84 -10.49 3.83
CA LEU A 84 18.64 -11.43 4.59
C LEU A 84 18.85 -10.86 5.99
N ASP A 85 18.40 -11.61 6.98
CA ASP A 85 18.59 -11.23 8.37
C ASP A 85 20.09 -11.13 8.69
N GLY A 86 20.51 -9.91 9.03
CA GLY A 86 21.86 -9.61 9.45
C GLY A 86 22.01 -9.56 10.97
N PHE A 87 23.24 -9.31 11.43
CA PHE A 87 23.52 -9.01 12.84
C PHE A 87 23.44 -7.51 13.16
N GLY A 88 22.85 -6.71 12.28
CA GLY A 88 22.68 -5.26 12.45
C GLY A 88 21.88 -4.89 13.70
N HIS A 89 21.96 -3.62 14.11
CA HIS A 89 21.14 -3.08 15.20
C HIS A 89 19.72 -2.73 14.75
N VAL A 90 19.56 -2.40 13.46
CA VAL A 90 18.28 -2.14 12.81
C VAL A 90 18.17 -3.01 11.57
N SER A 91 16.95 -3.37 11.19
CA SER A 91 16.60 -4.10 9.97
C SER A 91 15.37 -3.46 9.33
N LEU A 92 15.42 -3.26 8.01
CA LEU A 92 14.34 -2.71 7.21
C LEU A 92 14.15 -3.56 5.95
N ALA A 93 12.92 -4.04 5.75
CA ALA A 93 12.49 -4.67 4.52
C ALA A 93 11.19 -4.03 3.99
N ASN A 94 10.95 -4.14 2.69
CA ASN A 94 9.62 -3.95 2.13
C ASN A 94 8.97 -5.32 1.90
N ILE A 95 7.64 -5.36 1.93
CA ILE A 95 6.89 -6.62 1.91
C ILE A 95 6.17 -6.76 0.57
N SER A 96 6.44 -7.86 -0.15
CA SER A 96 5.68 -8.23 -1.36
C SER A 96 4.24 -8.61 -1.03
N GLN A 97 3.39 -8.71 -2.06
CA GLN A 97 1.97 -9.03 -1.86
C GLN A 97 1.74 -10.42 -1.23
N ASP A 98 2.65 -11.38 -1.48
CA ASP A 98 2.63 -12.71 -0.87
C ASP A 98 3.24 -12.77 0.55
N GLY A 99 3.71 -11.63 1.09
CA GLY A 99 4.20 -11.51 2.45
C GLY A 99 5.70 -11.76 2.64
N THR A 100 6.47 -11.87 1.55
CA THR A 100 7.93 -12.04 1.57
C THR A 100 8.63 -10.72 1.86
N ASP A 101 9.64 -10.73 2.75
CA ASP A 101 10.46 -9.56 3.06
C ASP A 101 11.58 -9.39 2.04
N LEU A 102 11.69 -8.20 1.46
CA LEU A 102 12.59 -7.88 0.35
C LEU A 102 13.48 -6.67 0.68
N SER A 103 14.78 -6.80 0.35
CA SER A 103 15.71 -5.66 0.33
C SER A 103 15.59 -4.85 -0.95
N ILE A 104 15.23 -5.50 -2.06
CA ILE A 104 14.93 -4.85 -3.35
C ILE A 104 13.69 -5.51 -3.91
N SER A 105 12.66 -4.73 -4.21
CA SER A 105 11.47 -5.20 -4.92
C SER A 105 11.33 -4.52 -6.27
N CYS A 106 10.93 -5.29 -7.28
CA CYS A 106 10.58 -4.82 -8.60
C CYS A 106 9.09 -5.11 -8.82
N ILE A 107 8.24 -4.09 -8.80
CA ILE A 107 6.77 -4.25 -8.75
C ILE A 107 6.08 -3.40 -9.82
N PRO A 108 4.87 -3.76 -10.27
CA PRO A 108 4.08 -2.88 -11.13
C PRO A 108 3.54 -1.69 -10.32
N TYR A 109 3.57 -0.49 -10.89
CA TYR A 109 2.95 0.68 -10.25
C TYR A 109 1.42 0.60 -10.39
N VAL A 110 0.72 0.80 -9.27
CA VAL A 110 -0.71 1.05 -9.23
C VAL A 110 -0.96 2.28 -8.35
N PRO A 111 -1.66 3.32 -8.84
CA PRO A 111 -1.96 4.50 -8.03
C PRO A 111 -2.64 4.14 -6.71
N GLY A 112 -2.08 4.63 -5.61
CA GLY A 112 -2.58 4.36 -4.25
C GLY A 112 -2.26 2.96 -3.72
N MET A 113 -1.34 2.21 -4.36
CA MET A 113 -0.92 0.91 -3.83
C MET A 113 -0.27 1.02 -2.46
N ASN A 114 -0.49 -0.01 -1.66
CA ASN A 114 0.09 -0.16 -0.34
C ASN A 114 1.33 -1.06 -0.42
N ILE A 115 2.45 -0.60 0.13
CA ILE A 115 3.66 -1.41 0.28
C ILE A 115 4.00 -1.45 1.76
N GLY A 116 3.94 -2.63 2.37
CA GLY A 116 4.26 -2.80 3.79
C GLY A 116 5.75 -2.62 4.03
N LEU A 117 6.11 -2.11 5.21
CA LEU A 117 7.48 -2.14 5.70
C LEU A 117 7.57 -3.06 6.91
N ASP A 118 8.61 -3.89 6.96
CA ASP A 118 8.99 -4.63 8.16
C ASP A 118 10.20 -3.97 8.82
N ILE A 119 10.07 -3.65 10.10
CA ILE A 119 11.08 -2.90 10.86
C ILE A 119 11.38 -3.63 12.15
N HIS A 120 12.66 -3.95 12.35
CA HIS A 120 13.14 -4.55 13.59
C HIS A 120 14.36 -3.79 14.13
N THR A 121 14.54 -3.86 15.44
CA THR A 121 15.64 -3.25 16.17
C THR A 121 16.01 -4.15 17.36
N LYS A 122 17.24 -4.01 17.85
CA LYS A 122 17.74 -4.67 19.07
C LYS A 122 17.60 -3.82 20.35
N SER A 123 17.05 -2.63 20.23
CA SER A 123 16.85 -1.71 21.34
C SER A 123 15.65 -0.79 21.12
N SER A 124 15.04 -0.39 22.23
CA SER A 124 14.07 0.71 22.25
C SER A 124 14.75 2.06 22.02
N GLY A 125 14.05 3.02 21.42
CA GLY A 125 14.60 4.36 21.19
C GLY A 125 13.92 5.13 20.06
N LEU A 126 14.52 6.28 19.72
CA LEU A 126 14.10 7.15 18.62
C LEU A 126 14.77 6.73 17.31
N PHE A 127 13.96 6.54 16.28
CA PHE A 127 14.36 6.13 14.93
C PHE A 127 13.76 7.07 13.89
N PHE A 128 14.29 6.99 12.68
CA PHE A 128 13.94 7.85 11.57
C PHE A 128 13.77 7.07 10.28
N LEU A 129 12.77 7.43 9.48
CA LEU A 129 12.56 6.96 8.11
C LEU A 129 12.61 8.15 7.15
N LYS A 130 13.36 8.00 6.06
CA LYS A 130 13.42 8.99 4.98
C LYS A 130 13.68 8.35 3.63
N ILE A 131 13.38 9.09 2.55
CA ILE A 131 13.92 8.80 1.22
C ILE A 131 15.43 9.08 1.24
N SER A 132 16.24 8.08 0.89
CA SER A 132 17.70 8.22 0.78
C SER A 132 18.20 8.26 -0.67
N GLY A 133 17.33 7.95 -1.63
CA GLY A 133 17.61 8.08 -3.05
C GLY A 133 16.35 7.91 -3.89
N GLU A 134 16.33 8.55 -5.06
CA GLU A 134 15.28 8.43 -6.05
C GLU A 134 15.90 8.20 -7.43
N TYR A 135 15.18 7.47 -8.28
CA TYR A 135 15.59 7.12 -9.62
C TYR A 135 14.42 7.39 -10.56
N SER A 136 14.53 8.39 -11.43
CA SER A 136 13.51 8.72 -12.44
C SER A 136 12.07 8.89 -11.90
N MET A 137 11.89 9.10 -10.59
CA MET A 137 10.57 9.30 -10.00
C MET A 137 9.97 10.63 -10.46
N PRO A 138 8.77 10.65 -11.04
CA PRO A 138 8.13 11.89 -11.45
C PRO A 138 7.95 12.86 -10.26
N VAL A 139 8.13 14.15 -10.50
CA VAL A 139 8.08 15.19 -9.45
C VAL A 139 6.68 15.37 -8.85
N ASP A 140 5.64 15.04 -9.62
CA ASP A 140 4.24 15.10 -9.21
C ASP A 140 3.79 13.90 -8.37
N LYS A 141 4.65 12.89 -8.19
CA LYS A 141 4.37 11.72 -7.37
C LYS A 141 4.72 11.93 -5.92
N GLN A 142 3.82 11.51 -5.04
CA GLN A 142 3.98 11.58 -3.60
C GLN A 142 4.30 10.21 -3.02
N ILE A 143 5.14 10.18 -1.98
CA ILE A 143 5.51 8.95 -1.28
C ILE A 143 5.08 9.09 0.17
N TRP A 144 3.83 8.74 0.44
CA TRP A 144 3.26 8.82 1.78
C TRP A 144 3.69 7.62 2.61
N LEU A 145 4.11 7.85 3.84
CA LEU A 145 4.27 6.83 4.87
C LEU A 145 3.10 6.96 5.85
N LYS A 146 2.27 5.94 5.93
CA LYS A 146 1.21 5.82 6.92
C LYS A 146 1.73 5.08 8.14
N ASP A 147 1.61 5.67 9.32
CA ASP A 147 1.85 5.01 10.61
C ASP A 147 0.52 4.53 11.19
N ASN A 148 0.30 3.21 11.20
CA ASN A 148 -0.91 2.61 11.75
C ASN A 148 -0.98 2.69 13.29
N TYR A 149 0.15 2.84 13.97
CA TYR A 149 0.19 3.00 15.42
C TYR A 149 -0.25 4.41 15.84
N LYS A 150 0.29 5.44 15.17
CA LYS A 150 -0.09 6.85 15.43
C LYS A 150 -1.36 7.29 14.71
N LYS A 151 -1.80 6.53 13.68
CA LYS A 151 -2.95 6.84 12.83
C LYS A 151 -2.78 8.16 12.05
N ASP A 152 -1.55 8.47 11.67
CA ASP A 152 -1.21 9.62 10.86
C ASP A 152 -0.46 9.19 9.58
N SER A 153 -0.10 10.16 8.76
CA SER A 153 0.66 9.94 7.54
C SER A 153 1.52 11.14 7.24
N VAL A 154 2.68 10.89 6.63
CA VAL A 154 3.68 11.90 6.31
C VAL A 154 4.20 11.69 4.89
N ASP A 155 4.49 12.76 4.16
CA ASP A 155 5.08 12.67 2.82
C ASP A 155 6.61 12.63 2.94
N LEU A 156 7.20 11.47 2.66
CA LEU A 156 8.64 11.25 2.83
C LEU A 156 9.51 12.00 1.81
N ARG A 157 8.93 12.58 0.75
CA ARG A 157 9.66 13.49 -0.14
C ARG A 157 9.82 14.88 0.47
N SER A 158 8.94 15.26 1.38
CA SER A 158 8.89 16.58 1.98
C SER A 158 9.60 16.62 3.34
N GLU A 159 9.56 15.53 4.10
CA GLU A 159 10.11 15.49 5.45
C GLU A 159 10.57 14.08 5.89
N THR A 160 11.32 14.03 6.99
CA THR A 160 11.74 12.78 7.64
C THR A 160 10.72 12.38 8.70
N CYS A 161 10.27 11.13 8.68
CA CYS A 161 9.42 10.60 9.75
C CYS A 161 10.29 10.21 10.96
N SER A 162 9.99 10.78 12.13
CA SER A 162 10.62 10.37 13.40
C SER A 162 9.64 9.57 14.26
N PHE A 163 10.10 8.50 14.89
CA PHE A 163 9.25 7.66 15.72
C PHE A 163 10.00 6.89 16.79
N GLU A 164 9.30 6.56 17.87
CA GLU A 164 9.84 5.72 18.95
C GLU A 164 9.47 4.26 18.73
N ILE A 165 10.42 3.37 19.02
CA ILE A 165 10.21 1.93 19.19
C ILE A 165 10.37 1.59 20.67
N ASP A 166 9.43 0.82 21.20
CA ASP A 166 9.48 0.19 22.52
C ASP A 166 9.43 -1.33 22.31
N GLU A 167 10.49 -2.04 22.69
CA GLU A 167 10.57 -3.50 22.57
C GLU A 167 9.54 -4.23 23.44
N ALA A 168 8.99 -3.56 24.46
CA ALA A 168 7.89 -4.09 25.25
C ALA A 168 6.52 -3.95 24.54
N ASP A 169 6.39 -3.09 23.52
CA ASP A 169 5.15 -2.89 22.76
C ASP A 169 5.32 -3.33 21.28
N PRO A 170 4.84 -4.54 20.90
CA PRO A 170 4.97 -5.06 19.54
C PRO A 170 4.16 -4.27 18.50
N ASN A 171 3.35 -3.28 18.90
CA ASN A 171 2.67 -2.39 17.96
C ASN A 171 3.59 -1.24 17.48
N THR A 172 4.73 -1.04 18.14
CA THR A 172 5.67 0.02 17.79
C THR A 172 6.69 -0.40 16.72
N PHE A 173 6.71 -1.67 16.31
CA PHE A 173 7.62 -2.17 15.28
C PHE A 173 6.98 -3.30 14.45
N GLY A 174 7.75 -3.85 13.51
CA GLY A 174 7.35 -4.96 12.65
C GLY A 174 6.40 -4.58 11.50
N LYS A 175 5.96 -5.61 10.78
CA LYS A 175 5.17 -5.57 9.53
C LYS A 175 3.87 -4.76 9.54
N LYS A 176 3.31 -4.47 10.72
CA LYS A 176 1.96 -3.88 10.84
C LYS A 176 1.97 -2.37 11.01
N ARG A 177 3.12 -1.79 11.37
CA ARG A 177 3.16 -0.38 11.72
C ARG A 177 3.12 0.52 10.49
N PHE A 178 4.03 0.31 9.55
CA PHE A 178 4.25 1.26 8.47
C PHE A 178 3.81 0.72 7.12
N VAL A 179 3.14 1.57 6.35
CA VAL A 179 2.69 1.29 4.99
C VAL A 179 3.01 2.49 4.11
N LEU A 180 3.68 2.26 2.99
CA LEU A 180 3.89 3.26 1.96
C LEU A 180 2.69 3.32 1.02
N ILE A 181 2.33 4.53 0.60
CA ILE A 181 1.26 4.80 -0.35
C ILE A 181 1.77 5.76 -1.41
N ILE A 182 1.78 5.31 -2.67
CA ILE A 182 2.32 6.08 -3.80
C ILE A 182 1.18 6.66 -4.64
N LYS A 183 1.11 7.98 -4.77
CA LYS A 183 0.02 8.69 -5.47
C LYS A 183 0.57 9.53 -6.61
#